data_AF-A0A0L6WBL8-F1
#
_entry.id   AF-A0A0L6WBL8-F1
#
_cell.length_a   1.000
_cell.length_b   1.000
_cell.length_c   1.000
_cell.angle_alpha   90.00
_cell.angle_beta   90.00
_cell.angle_gamma   90.00
#
_symmetry.space_group_name_H-M   'P 1'
#
loop_
_entity.id
_entity.type
_entity.pdbx_description
1 polymer ?
#
loop_
_entity_poly.entity_id
_entity_poly.type
_entity_poly.pdbx_seq_one_letter_code
_entity_poly.pdbx_strand_id
1 'polypeptide(L)'
;MACQYTAIIFDLGDVLFKWSQTSISTRTLREVLSSPTWFDYERGRLSEADCYAKVGQEFMMEPDEIAQAFQQARDSVRADDELIALIRELKAQSNGELRVFAMSNISLPDYEVLRTKPVDWSIFDRVFTSGAAGERKPNLGFFKQVLSATGVDPQRTIFVDDRSENVLSARSLGLYGIIFDNPKTVARALRNLVGDPITRGRAFLKQNAGRLLSVTDKNDKHAAVELRENFAQLLILEATNNRTLVDLVEHPRTWNFFQGKGQLTTEQFPFDLDTTSLALTVLRRDKKLAFSIMDEMLEYVGPDGIILTYFDHRRPRFDPIVCVNTLSLFYSYGRGNELQKTLQWVHEVLRNRAYLEGTRYYETPECFLFFTTSPEGKKDALALAMRIIVTDFVGIRNEVDLRALLPLQCEDGGWEIGWMYKYGSSGIRIGNRGLTTALAIKAVEAMRNPSILMSHSPSPSSNIVATPSSKVKSTAATGRHQRTKSLRDSLQWLWHVGKSSKPIEA
;
A
#
# COMPACT_ATOMS: atom_id res chain seq x y z
N MET A 1 -2.36 14.18 -5.60
CA MET A 1 -1.99 13.87 -7.00
C MET A 1 -3.16 13.13 -7.63
N ALA A 2 -3.60 13.60 -8.79
CA ALA A 2 -4.56 12.88 -9.63
C ALA A 2 -4.04 11.49 -9.99
N CYS A 3 -4.95 10.63 -10.46
CA CYS A 3 -4.63 9.31 -10.99
C CYS A 3 -3.37 9.34 -11.88
N GLN A 4 -2.39 8.47 -11.60
CA GLN A 4 -1.10 8.46 -12.30
C GLN A 4 -1.29 8.13 -13.79
N TYR A 5 -2.22 7.24 -14.11
CA TYR A 5 -2.50 6.76 -15.46
C TYR A 5 -3.89 7.17 -15.93
N THR A 6 -3.98 7.73 -17.13
CA THR A 6 -5.23 8.25 -17.71
C THR A 6 -5.71 7.47 -18.92
N ALA A 7 -4.93 6.49 -19.37
CA ALA A 7 -5.31 5.63 -20.47
C ALA A 7 -4.90 4.17 -20.22
N ILE A 8 -5.68 3.24 -20.76
CA ILE A 8 -5.35 1.82 -20.84
C ILE A 8 -5.55 1.34 -22.28
N ILE A 9 -4.62 0.54 -22.77
CA ILE A 9 -4.72 -0.15 -24.05
C ILE A 9 -4.67 -1.66 -23.75
N PHE A 10 -5.73 -2.38 -24.12
CA PHE A 10 -5.83 -3.83 -23.95
C PHE A 10 -5.61 -4.56 -25.27
N ASP A 11 -4.95 -5.72 -25.23
CA ASP A 11 -5.21 -6.74 -26.25
C ASP A 11 -6.62 -7.32 -26.12
N LEU A 12 -7.11 -7.92 -27.19
CA LEU A 12 -8.38 -8.62 -27.24
C LEU A 12 -8.19 -10.13 -27.07
N GLY A 13 -7.40 -10.78 -27.92
CA GLY A 13 -7.19 -12.23 -27.88
C GLY A 13 -6.45 -12.67 -26.62
N ASP A 14 -6.92 -13.74 -25.98
CA ASP A 14 -6.37 -14.36 -24.76
C ASP A 14 -6.27 -13.43 -23.52
N VAL A 15 -6.70 -12.18 -23.65
CA VAL A 15 -6.88 -11.19 -22.59
C VAL A 15 -8.37 -10.99 -22.30
N LEU A 16 -9.13 -10.45 -23.26
CA LEU A 16 -10.56 -10.15 -23.12
C LEU A 16 -11.46 -11.20 -23.76
N PHE A 17 -10.98 -11.87 -24.79
CA PHE A 17 -11.70 -12.89 -25.54
C PHE A 17 -10.90 -14.18 -25.55
N LYS A 18 -11.54 -15.26 -25.12
CA LYS A 18 -10.96 -16.60 -25.08
C LYS A 18 -11.72 -17.49 -26.06
N TRP A 19 -11.00 -18.40 -26.68
CA TRP A 19 -11.56 -19.44 -27.55
C TRP A 19 -11.15 -20.80 -26.99
N SER A 20 -11.91 -21.86 -27.31
CA SER A 20 -11.75 -23.16 -26.65
C SER A 20 -11.93 -24.36 -27.57
N GLN A 21 -12.34 -24.17 -28.82
CA GLN A 21 -12.58 -25.25 -29.76
C GLN A 21 -11.87 -25.00 -31.08
N THR A 22 -11.26 -26.05 -31.63
CA THR A 22 -10.67 -26.07 -32.96
C THR A 22 -10.45 -27.54 -33.35
N SER A 23 -10.51 -27.85 -34.64
CA SER A 23 -10.33 -29.21 -35.16
C SER A 23 -8.86 -29.61 -35.26
N ILE A 24 -7.93 -28.65 -35.21
CA ILE A 24 -6.49 -28.87 -35.31
C ILE A 24 -5.82 -28.81 -33.94
N SER A 25 -4.64 -29.43 -33.82
CA SER A 25 -3.94 -29.44 -32.53
C SER A 25 -3.57 -28.02 -32.08
N THR A 26 -3.59 -27.76 -30.77
CA THR A 26 -3.16 -26.46 -30.21
C THR A 26 -1.74 -26.08 -30.61
N ARG A 27 -0.87 -27.09 -30.82
CA ARG A 27 0.49 -26.87 -31.32
C ARG A 27 0.47 -26.34 -32.74
N THR A 28 -0.20 -27.04 -33.65
CA THR A 28 -0.33 -26.65 -35.06
C THR A 28 -0.92 -25.25 -35.17
N LEU A 29 -2.00 -24.96 -34.44
CA LEU A 29 -2.61 -23.64 -34.44
C LEU A 29 -1.65 -22.53 -34.00
N ARG A 30 -0.84 -22.75 -32.95
CA ARG A 30 0.18 -21.78 -32.52
C ARG A 30 1.27 -21.57 -33.58
N GLU A 31 1.69 -22.63 -34.26
CA GLU A 31 2.68 -22.56 -35.33
C GLU A 31 2.11 -21.77 -36.53
N VAL A 32 0.86 -22.02 -36.91
CA VAL A 32 0.13 -21.25 -37.95
C VAL A 32 0.02 -19.78 -37.56
N LEU A 33 -0.49 -19.47 -36.36
CA LEU A 33 -0.65 -18.09 -35.86
C LEU A 33 0.69 -17.33 -35.74
N SER A 34 1.81 -18.05 -35.72
CA SER A 34 3.16 -17.48 -35.65
C SER A 34 3.87 -17.42 -37.01
N SER A 35 3.21 -17.85 -38.09
CA SER A 35 3.79 -17.87 -39.44
C SER A 35 3.81 -16.48 -40.10
N PRO A 36 4.78 -16.21 -40.98
CA PRO A 36 4.79 -15.00 -41.79
C PRO A 36 3.52 -14.84 -42.64
N THR A 37 2.98 -15.95 -43.16
CA THR A 37 1.73 -15.95 -43.94
C THR A 37 0.56 -15.48 -43.10
N TRP A 38 0.42 -15.96 -41.86
CA TRP A 38 -0.62 -15.47 -40.95
C TRP A 38 -0.41 -14.00 -40.58
N PHE A 39 0.83 -13.57 -40.38
CA PHE A 39 1.14 -12.15 -40.11
C PHE A 39 0.76 -11.23 -41.28
N ASP A 40 0.85 -11.70 -42.52
CA ASP A 40 0.38 -10.94 -43.69
C ASP A 40 -1.14 -10.89 -43.77
N TYR A 41 -1.83 -11.98 -43.43
CA TYR A 41 -3.29 -12.02 -43.30
C TYR A 41 -3.80 -11.08 -42.20
N GLU A 42 -3.21 -11.12 -41.01
CA GLU A 42 -3.51 -10.21 -39.90
C GLU A 42 -3.30 -8.73 -40.28
N ARG A 43 -2.40 -8.42 -41.22
CA ARG A 43 -2.14 -7.07 -41.73
C ARG A 43 -3.01 -6.69 -42.94
N GLY A 44 -3.94 -7.54 -43.34
CA GLY A 44 -4.78 -7.31 -44.52
C GLY A 44 -4.03 -7.35 -45.85
N ARG A 45 -2.84 -7.98 -45.90
CA ARG A 45 -2.04 -8.13 -47.14
C ARG A 45 -2.40 -9.39 -47.94
N LEU A 46 -3.10 -10.32 -47.31
CA LEU A 46 -3.64 -11.53 -47.93
C LEU A 46 -5.15 -11.59 -47.70
N SER A 47 -5.87 -12.14 -48.68
CA SER A 47 -7.26 -12.57 -48.47
C SER A 47 -7.30 -13.81 -47.58
N GLU A 48 -8.46 -14.10 -46.98
CA GLU A 48 -8.65 -15.33 -46.18
C GLU A 48 -8.37 -16.59 -47.02
N ALA A 49 -8.91 -16.66 -48.23
CA ALA A 49 -8.71 -17.79 -49.13
C ALA A 49 -7.22 -17.99 -49.50
N ASP A 50 -6.50 -16.91 -49.82
CA ASP A 50 -5.07 -16.98 -50.12
C ASP A 50 -4.24 -17.38 -48.89
N CYS A 51 -4.64 -16.90 -47.71
CA CYS A 51 -4.00 -17.27 -46.45
C CYS A 51 -4.16 -18.77 -46.20
N TYR A 52 -5.39 -19.30 -46.24
CA TYR A 52 -5.63 -20.72 -45.99
C TYR A 52 -4.96 -21.63 -47.03
N ALA A 53 -4.92 -21.22 -48.30
CA ALA A 53 -4.19 -21.95 -49.32
C ALA A 53 -2.68 -22.02 -49.03
N LYS A 54 -2.05 -20.90 -48.65
CA LYS A 54 -0.61 -20.84 -48.31
C LYS A 54 -0.29 -21.58 -47.02
N VAL A 55 -1.10 -21.40 -45.97
CA VAL A 55 -0.96 -22.16 -44.72
C VAL A 55 -1.13 -23.66 -44.98
N GLY A 56 -2.08 -24.05 -45.84
CA GLY A 56 -2.26 -25.45 -46.23
C GLY A 56 -1.00 -26.05 -46.86
N GLN A 57 -0.33 -25.28 -47.74
CA GLN A 57 0.95 -25.69 -48.32
C GLN A 57 2.09 -25.74 -47.28
N GLU A 58 2.20 -24.74 -46.40
CA GLU A 58 3.26 -24.64 -45.39
C GLU A 58 3.19 -25.75 -44.34
N PHE A 59 1.97 -26.13 -43.94
CA PHE A 59 1.71 -27.07 -42.84
C PHE A 59 1.22 -28.45 -43.31
N MET A 60 1.16 -28.68 -44.63
CA MET A 60 0.68 -29.93 -45.24
C MET A 60 -0.75 -30.29 -44.81
N MET A 61 -1.66 -29.32 -44.90
CA MET A 61 -3.07 -29.45 -44.54
C MET A 61 -3.97 -29.02 -45.69
N GLU A 62 -5.17 -29.59 -45.78
CA GLU A 62 -6.14 -29.13 -46.76
C GLU A 62 -6.70 -27.75 -46.36
N PRO A 63 -6.86 -26.79 -47.29
CA PRO A 63 -7.38 -25.46 -46.97
C PRO A 63 -8.75 -25.48 -46.27
N ASP A 64 -9.62 -26.45 -46.61
CA ASP A 64 -10.92 -26.63 -45.97
C ASP A 64 -10.81 -27.07 -44.50
N GLU A 65 -9.79 -27.86 -44.16
CA GLU A 65 -9.52 -28.27 -42.77
C GLU A 65 -9.11 -27.06 -41.92
N ILE A 66 -8.26 -26.20 -42.48
CA ILE A 66 -7.85 -24.93 -41.85
C ILE A 66 -9.05 -24.00 -41.68
N ALA A 67 -9.86 -23.83 -42.73
CA ALA A 67 -11.05 -23.00 -42.68
C ALA A 67 -12.04 -23.48 -41.60
N GLN A 68 -12.28 -24.80 -41.52
CA GLN A 68 -13.11 -25.40 -40.48
C GLN A 68 -12.55 -25.16 -39.07
N ALA A 69 -11.22 -25.29 -38.90
CA ALA A 69 -10.55 -25.08 -37.63
C ALA A 69 -10.72 -23.65 -37.11
N PHE A 70 -10.49 -22.66 -37.97
CA PHE A 70 -10.67 -21.25 -37.62
C PHE A 70 -12.13 -20.86 -37.45
N GLN A 71 -13.05 -21.47 -38.21
CA GLN A 71 -14.48 -21.27 -37.99
C GLN A 71 -14.93 -21.80 -36.61
N GLN A 72 -14.49 -22.99 -36.21
CA GLN A 72 -14.75 -23.52 -34.86
C GLN A 72 -14.16 -22.61 -33.77
N ALA A 73 -12.94 -22.09 -33.99
CA ALA A 73 -12.33 -21.13 -33.09
C ALA A 73 -13.20 -19.88 -32.93
N ARG A 74 -13.64 -19.27 -34.04
CA ARG A 74 -14.56 -18.11 -34.07
C ARG A 74 -15.86 -18.40 -33.32
N ASP A 75 -16.46 -19.57 -33.52
CA ASP A 75 -17.72 -19.94 -32.90
C ASP A 75 -17.58 -20.13 -31.38
N SER A 76 -16.42 -20.62 -30.94
CA SER A 76 -16.11 -20.83 -29.52
C SER A 76 -15.69 -19.57 -28.75
N VAL A 77 -15.47 -18.43 -29.43
CA VAL A 77 -15.06 -17.18 -28.78
C VAL A 77 -16.08 -16.74 -27.74
N ARG A 78 -15.60 -16.53 -26.51
CA ARG A 78 -16.33 -15.98 -25.37
C ARG A 78 -15.59 -14.80 -24.80
N ALA A 79 -16.35 -13.81 -24.36
CA ALA A 79 -15.81 -12.66 -23.65
C ALA A 79 -15.56 -13.00 -22.17
N ASP A 80 -14.59 -12.33 -21.58
CA ASP A 80 -14.32 -12.37 -20.15
C ASP A 80 -15.18 -11.31 -19.44
N ASP A 81 -16.34 -11.73 -18.94
CA ASP A 81 -17.32 -10.85 -18.30
C ASP A 81 -16.76 -10.16 -17.05
N GLU A 82 -15.83 -10.79 -16.33
CA GLU A 82 -15.18 -10.20 -15.16
C GLU A 82 -14.26 -9.04 -15.56
N LEU A 83 -13.47 -9.21 -16.61
CA LEU A 83 -12.60 -8.15 -17.12
C LEU A 83 -13.41 -7.00 -17.74
N ILE A 84 -14.50 -7.30 -18.45
CA ILE A 84 -15.43 -6.26 -18.94
C ILE A 84 -16.04 -5.48 -17.78
N ALA A 85 -16.50 -6.17 -16.72
CA ALA A 85 -17.04 -5.51 -15.54
C ALA A 85 -15.99 -4.62 -14.85
N LEU A 86 -14.73 -5.08 -14.78
CA LEU A 86 -13.62 -4.28 -14.27
C LEU A 86 -13.40 -3.01 -15.11
N ILE A 87 -13.39 -3.10 -16.44
CA ILE A 87 -13.18 -1.92 -17.30
C ILE A 87 -14.29 -0.89 -17.04
N ARG A 88 -15.55 -1.33 -16.93
CA ARG A 88 -16.67 -0.44 -16.59
C ARG A 88 -16.50 0.19 -15.21
N GLU A 89 -16.13 -0.60 -14.20
CA GLU A 89 -15.84 -0.12 -12.84
C GLU A 89 -14.78 0.99 -12.88
N LEU A 90 -13.65 0.76 -13.55
CA LEU A 90 -12.54 1.71 -13.64
C LEU A 90 -12.95 3.00 -14.36
N LYS A 91 -13.69 2.91 -15.48
CA LYS A 91 -14.21 4.08 -16.19
C LYS A 91 -15.17 4.88 -15.29
N ALA A 92 -16.08 4.21 -14.59
CA ALA A 92 -17.02 4.86 -13.68
C ALA A 92 -16.31 5.57 -12.51
N GLN A 93 -15.33 4.92 -11.87
CA GLN A 93 -14.54 5.51 -10.77
C GLN A 93 -13.71 6.72 -11.21
N SER A 94 -13.32 6.77 -12.48
CA SER A 94 -12.59 7.91 -13.05
C SER A 94 -13.50 9.06 -13.50
N ASN A 95 -14.82 9.00 -13.25
CA ASN A 95 -15.81 9.94 -13.78
C ASN A 95 -15.72 10.12 -15.31
N GLY A 96 -15.34 9.06 -16.04
CA GLY A 96 -15.16 9.09 -17.49
C GLY A 96 -13.85 9.71 -17.99
N GLU A 97 -12.93 10.11 -17.10
CA GLU A 97 -11.62 10.65 -17.52
C GLU A 97 -10.67 9.56 -18.05
N LEU A 98 -10.85 8.30 -17.60
CA LEU A 98 -10.06 7.17 -18.06
C LEU A 98 -10.46 6.79 -19.49
N ARG A 99 -9.50 6.93 -20.41
CA ARG A 99 -9.64 6.45 -21.79
C ARG A 99 -9.20 4.99 -21.89
N VAL A 100 -10.01 4.17 -22.55
CA VAL A 100 -9.75 2.74 -22.71
C VAL A 100 -9.81 2.40 -24.19
N PHE A 101 -8.73 1.82 -24.69
CA PHE A 101 -8.59 1.42 -26.08
C PHE A 101 -8.32 -0.08 -26.17
N ALA A 102 -8.59 -0.65 -27.35
CA ALA A 102 -8.15 -1.99 -27.69
C ALA A 102 -7.14 -1.93 -28.84
N MET A 103 -6.12 -2.79 -28.80
CA MET A 103 -5.09 -2.91 -29.82
C MET A 103 -4.77 -4.39 -30.05
N SER A 104 -5.26 -4.96 -31.15
CA SER A 104 -5.18 -6.40 -31.37
C SER A 104 -4.62 -6.77 -32.74
N ASN A 105 -3.86 -7.86 -32.77
CA ASN A 105 -3.48 -8.53 -34.00
C ASN A 105 -4.65 -9.40 -34.43
N ILE A 106 -5.42 -8.91 -35.41
CA ILE A 106 -6.62 -9.56 -35.91
C ILE A 106 -6.86 -9.09 -37.34
N SER A 107 -7.22 -10.02 -38.21
CA SER A 107 -7.61 -9.72 -39.58
C SER A 107 -8.95 -8.93 -39.60
N LEU A 108 -9.25 -8.24 -40.70
CA LEU A 108 -10.55 -7.57 -40.85
C LEU A 108 -11.72 -8.57 -40.81
N PRO A 109 -11.71 -9.70 -41.55
CA PRO A 109 -12.79 -10.68 -41.48
C PRO A 109 -13.02 -11.23 -40.06
N ASP A 110 -11.95 -11.58 -39.34
CA ASP A 110 -12.06 -12.10 -37.97
C ASP A 110 -12.61 -11.05 -37.00
N TYR A 111 -12.23 -9.78 -37.19
CA TYR A 111 -12.73 -8.68 -36.37
C TYR A 111 -14.22 -8.43 -36.60
N GLU A 112 -14.71 -8.50 -37.83
CA GLU A 112 -16.14 -8.37 -38.11
C GLU A 112 -16.94 -9.49 -37.45
N VAL A 113 -16.43 -10.73 -37.48
CA VAL A 113 -17.06 -11.84 -36.74
C VAL A 113 -17.03 -11.59 -35.23
N LEU A 114 -15.91 -11.14 -34.69
CA LEU A 114 -15.78 -10.82 -33.26
C LEU A 114 -16.80 -9.76 -32.83
N ARG A 115 -17.06 -8.75 -33.67
CA ARG A 115 -18.04 -7.68 -33.42
C ARG A 115 -19.48 -8.16 -33.33
N THR A 116 -19.81 -9.33 -33.87
CA THR A 116 -21.14 -9.95 -33.73
C THR A 116 -21.37 -10.61 -32.37
N LYS A 117 -20.31 -10.85 -31.59
CA LYS A 117 -20.42 -11.50 -30.28
C LYS A 117 -21.11 -10.55 -29.27
N PRO A 118 -21.89 -11.08 -28.31
CA PRO A 118 -22.66 -10.28 -27.37
C PRO A 118 -21.75 -9.63 -26.32
N VAL A 119 -21.09 -8.54 -26.70
CA VAL A 119 -20.23 -7.72 -25.86
C VAL A 119 -20.59 -6.26 -26.03
N ASP A 120 -20.53 -5.55 -24.92
CA ASP A 120 -20.62 -4.11 -24.91
C ASP A 120 -19.31 -3.48 -25.40
N TRP A 121 -19.26 -3.19 -26.69
CA TRP A 121 -18.10 -2.53 -27.31
C TRP A 121 -17.92 -1.08 -26.87
N SER A 122 -18.92 -0.45 -26.22
CA SER A 122 -18.84 0.95 -25.77
C SER A 122 -17.86 1.16 -24.61
N ILE A 123 -17.38 0.08 -23.99
CA ILE A 123 -16.30 0.13 -23.00
C ILE A 123 -15.02 0.71 -23.61
N PHE A 124 -14.81 0.52 -24.91
CA PHE A 124 -13.67 1.05 -25.65
C PHE A 124 -14.01 2.38 -26.31
N ASP A 125 -13.18 3.38 -26.08
CA ASP A 125 -13.24 4.66 -26.78
C ASP A 125 -12.83 4.50 -28.26
N ARG A 126 -11.94 3.54 -28.54
CA ARG A 126 -11.60 3.09 -29.90
C ARG A 126 -10.93 1.71 -29.90
N VAL A 127 -11.17 0.93 -30.95
CA VAL A 127 -10.48 -0.34 -31.22
C VAL A 127 -9.55 -0.16 -32.42
N PHE A 128 -8.31 -0.62 -32.29
CA PHE A 128 -7.29 -0.64 -33.33
C PHE A 128 -6.96 -2.09 -33.68
N THR A 129 -7.17 -2.46 -34.95
CA THR A 129 -6.88 -3.81 -35.45
C THR A 129 -5.71 -3.76 -36.42
N SER A 130 -4.89 -4.81 -36.42
CA SER A 130 -3.76 -4.91 -37.35
C SER A 130 -4.23 -4.91 -38.82
N GLY A 131 -5.39 -5.51 -39.10
CA GLY A 131 -5.94 -5.59 -40.45
C GLY A 131 -6.29 -4.21 -41.01
N ALA A 132 -6.87 -3.32 -40.19
CA ALA A 132 -7.16 -1.95 -40.60
C ALA A 132 -5.90 -1.07 -40.66
N ALA A 133 -4.92 -1.34 -39.78
CA ALA A 133 -3.69 -0.54 -39.68
C ALA A 133 -2.64 -0.90 -40.75
N GLY A 134 -2.72 -2.10 -41.35
CA GLY A 134 -1.68 -2.62 -42.23
C GLY A 134 -0.38 -2.98 -41.51
N GLU A 135 -0.41 -3.00 -40.17
CA GLU A 135 0.74 -3.21 -39.29
C GLU A 135 0.31 -3.98 -38.03
N ARG A 136 1.22 -4.69 -37.36
CA ARG A 136 0.89 -5.56 -36.23
C ARG A 136 1.84 -5.37 -35.04
N LYS A 137 1.42 -5.80 -33.85
CA LYS A 137 2.32 -5.99 -32.70
C LYS A 137 3.25 -7.18 -33.00
N PRO A 138 4.53 -7.18 -32.58
CA PRO A 138 5.21 -6.19 -31.73
C PRO A 138 5.81 -5.00 -32.50
N ASN A 139 5.53 -4.80 -33.79
CA ASN A 139 6.19 -3.76 -34.58
C ASN A 139 5.87 -2.36 -34.02
N LEU A 140 6.92 -1.58 -33.74
CA LEU A 140 6.81 -0.24 -33.16
C LEU A 140 5.96 0.71 -34.01
N GLY A 141 5.86 0.44 -35.32
CA GLY A 141 5.00 1.18 -36.25
C GLY A 141 3.54 1.19 -35.79
N PHE A 142 3.00 0.04 -35.35
CA PHE A 142 1.60 -0.03 -34.93
C PHE A 142 1.36 0.78 -33.65
N PHE A 143 2.24 0.64 -32.65
CA PHE A 143 2.15 1.41 -31.41
C PHE A 143 2.22 2.92 -31.67
N LYS A 144 3.14 3.38 -32.54
CA LYS A 144 3.26 4.79 -32.91
C LYS A 144 1.99 5.32 -33.59
N GLN A 145 1.37 4.54 -34.47
CA GLN A 145 0.09 4.90 -35.09
C GLN A 145 -1.02 5.05 -34.03
N VAL A 146 -1.13 4.09 -33.09
CA VAL A 146 -2.14 4.14 -32.01
C VAL A 146 -1.92 5.36 -31.11
N LEU A 147 -0.69 5.63 -30.68
CA LEU A 147 -0.36 6.80 -29.86
C LEU A 147 -0.66 8.11 -30.59
N SER A 148 -0.31 8.22 -31.87
CA SER A 148 -0.61 9.39 -32.70
C SER A 148 -2.12 9.59 -32.89
N ALA A 149 -2.88 8.52 -33.09
CA ALA A 149 -4.31 8.58 -33.34
C ALA A 149 -5.14 8.90 -32.09
N THR A 150 -4.63 8.55 -30.91
CA THR A 150 -5.31 8.77 -29.62
C THR A 150 -4.83 10.02 -28.89
N GLY A 151 -3.61 10.49 -29.16
CA GLY A 151 -3.00 11.62 -28.44
C GLY A 151 -2.84 11.35 -26.94
N VAL A 152 -2.72 10.09 -26.52
CA VAL A 152 -2.42 9.75 -25.13
C VAL A 152 -0.94 9.99 -24.83
N ASP A 153 -0.63 10.40 -23.61
CA ASP A 153 0.74 10.44 -23.11
C ASP A 153 1.20 9.00 -22.78
N PRO A 154 2.26 8.48 -23.43
CA PRO A 154 2.77 7.14 -23.15
C PRO A 154 3.11 6.92 -21.68
N GLN A 155 3.68 7.93 -20.99
CA GLN A 155 4.07 7.81 -19.58
C GLN A 155 2.88 7.71 -18.62
N ARG A 156 1.67 8.02 -19.12
CA ARG A 156 0.40 7.92 -18.40
C ARG A 156 -0.54 6.89 -19.02
N THR A 157 -0.01 5.97 -19.83
CA THR A 157 -0.77 4.93 -20.51
C THR A 157 -0.30 3.55 -20.07
N ILE A 158 -1.26 2.69 -19.70
CA ILE A 158 -1.05 1.29 -19.37
C ILE A 158 -1.27 0.47 -20.64
N PHE A 159 -0.43 -0.53 -20.89
CA PHE A 159 -0.61 -1.51 -21.95
C PHE A 159 -0.71 -2.92 -21.35
N VAL A 160 -1.76 -3.67 -21.68
CA VAL A 160 -2.03 -5.02 -21.15
C VAL A 160 -2.11 -6.00 -22.31
N ASP A 161 -1.23 -7.00 -22.30
CA ASP A 161 -1.10 -7.99 -23.39
C ASP A 161 -0.51 -9.29 -22.81
N ASP A 162 -0.91 -10.45 -23.32
CA ASP A 162 -0.42 -11.76 -22.87
C ASP A 162 1.00 -12.06 -23.38
N ARG A 163 1.43 -11.44 -24.50
CA ARG A 163 2.75 -11.68 -25.09
C ARG A 163 3.81 -10.70 -24.58
N SER A 164 4.87 -11.26 -24.01
CA SER A 164 5.99 -10.49 -23.45
C SER A 164 6.70 -9.59 -24.47
N GLU A 165 6.78 -10.00 -25.75
CA GLU A 165 7.36 -9.22 -26.85
C GLU A 165 6.55 -7.95 -27.19
N ASN A 166 5.22 -8.02 -27.09
CA ASN A 166 4.33 -6.87 -27.28
C ASN A 166 4.48 -5.90 -26.11
N VAL A 167 4.50 -6.44 -24.88
CA VAL A 167 4.72 -5.67 -23.65
C VAL A 167 6.09 -4.98 -23.65
N LEU A 168 7.14 -5.66 -24.12
CA LEU A 168 8.48 -5.08 -24.27
C LEU A 168 8.46 -3.88 -25.23
N SER A 169 7.77 -4.02 -26.36
CA SER A 169 7.63 -2.95 -27.36
C SER A 169 6.89 -1.75 -26.80
N ALA A 170 5.79 -1.96 -26.06
CA ALA A 170 5.08 -0.90 -25.35
C ALA A 170 5.98 -0.18 -24.34
N ARG A 171 6.72 -0.93 -23.51
CA ARG A 171 7.66 -0.38 -22.52
C ARG A 171 8.77 0.44 -23.17
N SER A 172 9.28 0.01 -24.33
CA SER A 172 10.31 0.74 -25.08
C SER A 172 9.85 2.13 -25.55
N LEU A 173 8.54 2.36 -25.62
CA LEU A 173 7.91 3.62 -25.99
C LEU A 173 7.42 4.43 -24.78
N GLY A 174 7.72 3.97 -23.56
CA GLY A 174 7.38 4.68 -22.32
C GLY A 174 6.04 4.28 -21.69
N LEU A 175 5.31 3.31 -22.26
CA LEU A 175 4.07 2.82 -21.67
C LEU A 175 4.35 1.93 -20.45
N TYR A 176 3.42 1.92 -19.49
CA TYR A 176 3.44 0.95 -18.41
C TYR A 176 2.89 -0.40 -18.89
N GLY A 177 3.79 -1.30 -19.26
CA GLY A 177 3.42 -2.62 -19.77
C GLY A 177 3.14 -3.65 -18.66
N ILE A 178 1.99 -4.32 -18.73
CA ILE A 178 1.55 -5.43 -17.88
C ILE A 178 1.45 -6.68 -18.76
N ILE A 179 2.12 -7.76 -18.35
CA ILE A 179 1.93 -9.08 -18.98
C ILE A 179 0.67 -9.68 -18.37
N PHE A 180 -0.28 -10.07 -19.21
CA PHE A 180 -1.52 -10.71 -18.76
C PHE A 180 -1.28 -12.19 -18.47
N ASP A 181 -1.17 -12.55 -17.20
CA ASP A 181 -0.95 -13.92 -16.72
C ASP A 181 -2.17 -14.50 -16.00
N ASN A 182 -2.81 -13.69 -15.14
CA ASN A 182 -3.93 -14.06 -14.29
C ASN A 182 -4.88 -12.85 -14.16
N PRO A 183 -6.18 -13.02 -14.46
CA PRO A 183 -7.17 -11.97 -14.33
C PRO A 183 -7.14 -11.25 -12.98
N LYS A 184 -6.98 -11.98 -11.86
CA LYS A 184 -6.94 -11.37 -10.51
C LYS A 184 -5.72 -10.49 -10.27
N THR A 185 -4.55 -10.92 -10.74
CA THR A 185 -3.30 -10.16 -10.60
C THR A 185 -3.38 -8.87 -11.41
N VAL A 186 -3.86 -8.96 -12.65
CA VAL A 186 -4.02 -7.81 -13.55
C VAL A 186 -5.10 -6.86 -13.01
N ALA A 187 -6.24 -7.38 -12.55
CA ALA A 187 -7.31 -6.57 -11.99
C ALA A 187 -6.84 -5.75 -10.78
N ARG A 188 -6.12 -6.38 -9.85
CA ARG A 188 -5.47 -5.69 -8.73
C ARG A 188 -4.46 -4.64 -9.21
N ALA A 189 -3.61 -4.97 -10.17
CA ALA A 189 -2.62 -4.03 -10.71
C ALA A 189 -3.30 -2.79 -11.34
N LEU A 190 -4.34 -2.99 -12.16
CA LEU A 190 -5.10 -1.91 -12.77
C LEU A 190 -5.79 -1.02 -11.72
N ARG A 191 -6.44 -1.61 -10.70
CA ARG A 191 -7.02 -0.84 -9.58
C ARG A 191 -5.96 -0.06 -8.81
N ASN A 192 -4.74 -0.58 -8.67
CA ASN A 192 -3.65 0.11 -7.95
C ASN A 192 -3.03 1.26 -8.79
N LEU A 193 -3.00 1.11 -10.11
CA LEU A 193 -2.45 2.13 -11.02
C LEU A 193 -3.46 3.25 -11.32
N VAL A 194 -4.75 2.89 -11.38
CA VAL A 194 -5.83 3.82 -11.74
C VAL A 194 -6.61 4.33 -10.51
N GLY A 195 -6.77 3.51 -9.48
CA GLY A 195 -7.51 3.91 -8.28
C GLY A 195 -6.68 4.82 -7.37
N ASP A 196 -7.36 5.70 -6.63
CA ASP A 196 -6.72 6.43 -5.55
C ASP A 196 -6.51 5.51 -4.32
N PRO A 197 -5.26 5.20 -3.92
CA PRO A 197 -4.99 4.26 -2.84
C PRO A 197 -5.57 4.69 -1.49
N ILE A 198 -5.61 6.00 -1.21
CA ILE A 198 -6.19 6.54 0.02
C ILE A 198 -7.69 6.32 0.06
N THR A 199 -8.40 6.67 -1.02
CA THR A 199 -9.85 6.51 -1.13
C THR A 199 -10.25 5.05 -0.99
N ARG A 200 -9.54 4.14 -1.68
CA ARG A 200 -9.76 2.70 -1.58
C ARG A 200 -9.49 2.16 -0.16
N GLY A 201 -8.39 2.56 0.46
CA GLY A 201 -8.09 2.20 1.85
C GLY A 201 -9.13 2.71 2.84
N ARG A 202 -9.62 3.95 2.68
CA ARG A 202 -10.68 4.52 3.52
C ARG A 202 -12.01 3.78 3.34
N ALA A 203 -12.34 3.37 2.11
CA ALA A 203 -13.52 2.55 1.84
C ALA A 203 -13.43 1.20 2.56
N PHE A 204 -12.28 0.51 2.48
CA PHE A 204 -12.02 -0.72 3.23
C PHE A 204 -12.23 -0.55 4.75
N LEU A 205 -11.62 0.49 5.34
CA LEU A 205 -11.77 0.76 6.77
C LEU A 205 -13.23 1.02 7.15
N LYS A 206 -13.96 1.80 6.35
CA LYS A 206 -15.37 2.11 6.59
C LYS A 206 -16.26 0.88 6.50
N GLN A 207 -16.05 0.02 5.51
CA GLN A 207 -16.83 -1.23 5.34
C GLN A 207 -16.61 -2.22 6.50
N ASN A 208 -15.45 -2.14 7.16
CA ASN A 208 -15.07 -3.01 8.27
C ASN A 208 -15.09 -2.29 9.63
N ALA A 209 -15.70 -1.11 9.72
CA ALA A 209 -15.82 -0.35 10.96
C ALA A 209 -16.42 -1.22 12.10
N GLY A 210 -15.81 -1.17 13.28
CA GLY A 210 -16.19 -1.99 14.44
C GLY A 210 -15.83 -3.48 14.33
N ARG A 211 -15.24 -3.93 13.21
CA ARG A 211 -14.79 -5.31 12.97
C ARG A 211 -13.32 -5.39 12.53
N LEU A 212 -12.53 -4.37 12.81
CA LEU A 212 -11.09 -4.33 12.51
C LEU A 212 -10.28 -5.14 13.54
N LEU A 213 -10.67 -6.40 13.77
CA LEU A 213 -10.12 -7.25 14.82
C LEU A 213 -8.68 -7.68 14.51
N SER A 214 -7.94 -7.93 15.58
CA SER A 214 -6.64 -8.60 15.49
C SER A 214 -6.85 -10.10 15.34
N VAL A 215 -5.92 -10.80 14.69
CA VAL A 215 -5.98 -12.26 14.54
C VAL A 215 -4.63 -12.88 14.81
N THR A 216 -4.63 -14.11 15.32
CA THR A 216 -3.39 -14.89 15.48
C THR A 216 -3.01 -15.62 14.20
N ASP A 217 -1.73 -15.90 14.02
CA ASP A 217 -1.30 -16.76 12.92
C ASP A 217 -1.77 -18.20 13.13
N LYS A 218 -2.05 -18.87 12.02
CA LYS A 218 -2.35 -20.31 12.01
C LYS A 218 -1.03 -21.07 11.99
N ASN A 219 -0.92 -22.09 12.83
CA ASN A 219 0.16 -23.08 12.76
C ASN A 219 -0.39 -24.49 13.00
N ASP A 220 0.46 -25.51 12.92
CA ASP A 220 0.04 -26.92 13.08
C ASP A 220 -0.56 -27.22 14.45
N LYS A 221 -0.33 -26.36 15.46
CA LYS A 221 -0.76 -26.54 16.84
C LYS A 221 -2.05 -25.77 17.17
N HIS A 222 -2.33 -24.68 16.46
CA HIS A 222 -3.46 -23.81 16.75
C HIS A 222 -4.07 -23.19 15.47
N ALA A 223 -5.40 -23.21 15.40
CA ALA A 223 -6.14 -22.44 14.42
C ALA A 223 -5.96 -20.92 14.68
N ALA A 224 -6.16 -20.11 13.65
CA ALA A 224 -6.21 -18.66 13.81
C ALA A 224 -7.39 -18.28 14.72
N VAL A 225 -7.13 -17.40 15.69
CA VAL A 225 -8.12 -16.91 16.66
C VAL A 225 -8.30 -15.41 16.46
N GLU A 226 -9.55 -14.95 16.40
CA GLU A 226 -9.87 -13.53 16.44
C GLU A 226 -9.72 -12.98 17.87
N LEU A 227 -8.99 -11.89 17.99
CA LEU A 227 -8.69 -11.23 19.25
C LEU A 227 -9.36 -9.86 19.32
N ARG A 228 -10.07 -9.66 20.44
CA ARG A 228 -10.59 -8.36 20.88
C ARG A 228 -9.57 -7.72 21.82
N GLU A 229 -8.79 -6.80 21.28
CA GLU A 229 -7.71 -6.10 21.99
C GLU A 229 -7.79 -4.58 21.76
N ASN A 230 -7.28 -3.81 22.72
CA ASN A 230 -7.38 -2.34 22.73
C ASN A 230 -6.22 -1.66 21.98
N PHE A 231 -5.07 -2.32 21.86
CA PHE A 231 -3.85 -1.67 21.39
C PHE A 231 -3.90 -1.32 19.90
N ALA A 232 -4.20 -2.27 19.01
CA ALA A 232 -4.31 -1.96 17.58
C ALA A 232 -5.49 -1.03 17.30
N GLN A 233 -6.57 -1.12 18.09
CA GLN A 233 -7.70 -0.21 18.00
C GLN A 233 -7.30 1.24 18.35
N LEU A 234 -6.48 1.44 19.38
CA LEU A 234 -5.92 2.75 19.73
C LEU A 234 -5.00 3.28 18.62
N LEU A 235 -4.16 2.43 18.02
CA LEU A 235 -3.31 2.83 16.89
C LEU A 235 -4.12 3.17 15.62
N ILE A 236 -5.19 2.42 15.32
CA ILE A 236 -6.11 2.75 14.22
C ILE A 236 -6.76 4.11 14.51
N LEU A 237 -7.22 4.34 15.74
CA LEU A 237 -7.80 5.63 16.15
C LEU A 237 -6.80 6.76 15.98
N GLU A 238 -5.55 6.58 16.39
CA GLU A 238 -4.50 7.57 16.23
C GLU A 238 -4.19 7.86 14.76
N ALA A 239 -4.08 6.81 13.94
CA ALA A 239 -3.75 6.93 12.54
C ALA A 239 -4.86 7.61 11.73
N THR A 240 -6.12 7.38 12.09
CA THR A 240 -7.30 7.82 11.31
C THR A 240 -8.01 9.04 11.91
N ASN A 241 -7.80 9.31 13.20
CA ASN A 241 -8.58 10.25 14.01
C ASN A 241 -10.10 10.02 13.90
N ASN A 242 -10.53 8.76 13.71
CA ASN A 242 -11.93 8.41 13.50
C ASN A 242 -12.41 7.33 14.50
N ARG A 243 -13.14 7.78 15.53
CA ARG A 243 -13.68 6.90 16.58
C ARG A 243 -14.69 5.89 16.06
N THR A 244 -15.40 6.17 14.96
CA THR A 244 -16.43 5.25 14.44
C THR A 244 -15.85 3.99 13.81
N LEU A 245 -14.54 3.94 13.55
CA LEU A 245 -13.88 2.77 12.96
C LEU A 245 -13.54 1.70 14.00
N VAL A 246 -13.33 2.11 15.25
CA VAL A 246 -12.67 1.30 16.28
C VAL A 246 -13.66 0.84 17.34
N ASP A 247 -13.46 -0.38 17.81
CA ASP A 247 -14.18 -0.94 18.96
C ASP A 247 -13.23 -0.94 20.16
N LEU A 248 -13.42 -0.04 21.13
CA LEU A 248 -12.55 0.09 22.31
C LEU A 248 -13.37 -0.08 23.57
N VAL A 249 -12.84 -0.85 24.53
CA VAL A 249 -13.36 -0.90 25.89
C VAL A 249 -12.66 0.17 26.71
N GLU A 250 -13.39 1.24 27.05
CA GLU A 250 -12.82 2.30 27.86
C GLU A 250 -12.69 1.89 29.32
N HIS A 251 -11.44 1.88 29.80
CA HIS A 251 -11.14 1.70 31.21
C HIS A 251 -11.00 3.06 31.91
N PRO A 252 -11.44 3.19 33.18
CA PRO A 252 -11.44 4.45 33.90
C PRO A 252 -10.04 4.93 34.31
N ARG A 253 -9.06 4.02 34.45
CA ARG A 253 -7.68 4.34 34.83
C ARG A 253 -6.65 3.68 33.91
N THR A 254 -6.18 2.50 34.29
CA THR A 254 -5.19 1.71 33.55
C THR A 254 -5.85 0.87 32.47
N TRP A 255 -5.09 0.51 31.44
CA TRP A 255 -5.59 -0.20 30.26
C TRP A 255 -4.91 -1.55 30.07
N ASN A 256 -5.68 -2.48 29.55
CA ASN A 256 -5.26 -3.85 29.28
C ASN A 256 -5.20 -4.05 27.77
N PHE A 257 -4.19 -4.78 27.30
CA PHE A 257 -4.12 -5.25 25.94
C PHE A 257 -5.45 -5.91 25.51
N PHE A 258 -5.99 -6.84 26.30
CA PHE A 258 -7.27 -7.50 25.99
C PHE A 258 -8.47 -6.69 26.48
N GLN A 259 -9.56 -6.71 25.70
CA GLN A 259 -10.85 -6.12 26.10
C GLN A 259 -11.59 -6.93 27.17
N GLY A 260 -11.14 -8.16 27.41
CA GLY A 260 -11.73 -9.10 28.38
C GLY A 260 -10.67 -10.07 28.89
N LYS A 261 -11.04 -11.36 28.99
CA LYS A 261 -10.11 -12.40 29.41
C LYS A 261 -8.95 -12.54 28.43
N GLY A 262 -7.77 -12.85 28.97
CA GLY A 262 -6.60 -13.19 28.15
C GLY A 262 -6.89 -14.42 27.29
N GLN A 263 -6.53 -14.36 26.02
CA GLN A 263 -6.71 -15.47 25.07
C GLN A 263 -5.35 -16.05 24.69
N LEU A 264 -5.26 -17.38 24.59
CA LEU A 264 -4.00 -18.10 24.35
C LEU A 264 -2.88 -17.74 25.35
N THR A 265 -3.27 -17.27 26.53
CA THR A 265 -2.40 -16.86 27.62
C THR A 265 -3.14 -17.02 28.96
N THR A 266 -2.61 -16.47 30.05
CA THR A 266 -3.29 -16.47 31.35
C THR A 266 -4.63 -15.74 31.27
N GLU A 267 -5.71 -16.40 31.68
CA GLU A 267 -7.08 -15.87 31.63
C GLU A 267 -7.22 -14.51 32.33
N GLN A 268 -6.61 -14.37 33.50
CA GLN A 268 -6.43 -13.08 34.18
C GLN A 268 -5.13 -12.43 33.68
N PHE A 269 -5.24 -11.70 32.57
CA PHE A 269 -4.12 -10.95 32.02
C PHE A 269 -4.05 -9.56 32.70
N PRO A 270 -2.88 -9.11 33.18
CA PRO A 270 -2.76 -7.84 33.90
C PRO A 270 -2.88 -6.63 32.97
N PHE A 271 -3.29 -5.50 33.54
CA PHE A 271 -3.12 -4.18 32.92
C PHE A 271 -1.63 -3.91 32.66
N ASP A 272 -1.32 -3.19 31.59
CA ASP A 272 0.04 -2.99 31.13
C ASP A 272 0.34 -1.52 30.86
N LEU A 273 1.60 -1.15 31.06
CA LEU A 273 2.08 0.22 30.92
C LEU A 273 2.09 0.65 29.44
N ASP A 274 2.12 -0.31 28.51
CA ASP A 274 2.17 -0.08 27.08
C ASP A 274 0.84 0.46 26.54
N THR A 275 -0.22 -0.34 26.68
CA THR A 275 -1.60 0.01 26.30
C THR A 275 -2.09 1.22 27.09
N THR A 276 -1.71 1.34 28.37
CA THR A 276 -2.05 2.52 29.19
C THR A 276 -1.41 3.78 28.64
N SER A 277 -0.12 3.73 28.28
CA SER A 277 0.58 4.89 27.71
C SER A 277 -0.04 5.34 26.40
N LEU A 278 -0.36 4.38 25.53
CA LEU A 278 -1.01 4.67 24.26
C LEU A 278 -2.41 5.26 24.49
N ALA A 279 -3.22 4.66 25.36
CA ALA A 279 -4.57 5.13 25.66
C ALA A 279 -4.58 6.56 26.20
N LEU A 280 -3.71 6.88 27.15
CA LEU A 280 -3.60 8.22 27.73
C LEU A 280 -3.19 9.27 26.70
N THR A 281 -2.33 8.89 25.76
CA THR A 281 -1.83 9.81 24.72
C THR A 281 -2.83 10.00 23.59
N VAL A 282 -3.46 8.92 23.12
CA VAL A 282 -4.42 8.94 21.99
C VAL A 282 -5.76 9.55 22.42
N LEU A 283 -6.29 9.15 23.58
CA LEU A 283 -7.60 9.61 24.05
C LEU A 283 -7.54 10.99 24.73
N ARG A 284 -6.34 11.52 24.98
CA ARG A 284 -6.12 12.83 25.62
C ARG A 284 -6.94 12.97 26.92
N ARG A 285 -6.74 12.03 27.84
CA ARG A 285 -7.43 12.04 29.14
C ARG A 285 -7.11 13.32 29.92
N ASP A 286 -7.99 13.63 30.88
CA ASP A 286 -7.79 14.75 31.80
C ASP A 286 -6.40 14.68 32.47
N LYS A 287 -5.74 15.84 32.61
CA LYS A 287 -4.36 15.93 33.12
C LYS A 287 -4.23 15.38 34.54
N LYS A 288 -5.22 15.62 35.41
CA LYS A 288 -5.17 15.14 36.80
C LYS A 288 -5.22 13.62 36.83
N LEU A 289 -6.09 13.03 36.01
CA LEU A 289 -6.15 11.58 35.86
C LEU A 289 -4.85 11.02 35.30
N ALA A 290 -4.33 11.59 34.20
CA ALA A 290 -3.09 11.15 33.59
C ALA A 290 -1.91 11.21 34.57
N PHE A 291 -1.75 12.31 35.32
CA PHE A 291 -0.71 12.44 36.33
C PHE A 291 -0.85 11.39 37.43
N SER A 292 -2.05 11.14 37.93
CA SER A 292 -2.26 10.11 38.96
C SER A 292 -1.91 8.70 38.51
N ILE A 293 -2.01 8.41 37.20
CA ILE A 293 -1.62 7.10 36.63
C ILE A 293 -0.12 7.08 36.39
N MET A 294 0.48 8.18 35.93
CA MET A 294 1.92 8.29 35.76
C MET A 294 2.67 8.17 37.09
N ASP A 295 2.13 8.72 38.17
CA ASP A 295 2.67 8.55 39.52
C ASP A 295 2.66 7.06 39.93
N GLU A 296 1.56 6.36 39.67
CA GLU A 296 1.44 4.90 39.87
C GLU A 296 2.42 4.11 38.99
N MET A 297 2.63 4.52 37.73
CA MET A 297 3.60 3.86 36.84
C MET A 297 5.03 3.93 37.39
N LEU A 298 5.40 4.98 38.12
CA LEU A 298 6.73 5.11 38.74
C LEU A 298 6.98 4.09 39.86
N GLU A 299 5.93 3.49 40.43
CA GLU A 299 6.06 2.37 41.37
C GLU A 299 6.51 1.07 40.66
N TYR A 300 6.33 0.99 39.33
CA TYR A 300 6.69 -0.16 38.49
C TYR A 300 8.01 0.06 37.75
N VAL A 301 9.03 0.47 38.49
CA VAL A 301 10.41 0.61 38.00
C VAL A 301 11.29 -0.46 38.65
N GLY A 302 12.03 -1.22 37.85
CA GLY A 302 12.95 -2.25 38.34
C GLY A 302 14.19 -1.67 39.02
N PRO A 303 15.03 -2.52 39.66
CA PRO A 303 16.24 -2.08 40.36
C PRO A 303 17.22 -1.26 39.50
N ASP A 304 17.26 -1.54 38.19
CA ASP A 304 18.11 -0.83 37.22
C ASP A 304 17.54 0.53 36.80
N GLY A 305 16.38 0.94 37.30
CA GLY A 305 15.70 2.17 36.89
C GLY A 305 14.98 2.06 35.54
N ILE A 306 14.72 0.83 35.08
CA ILE A 306 13.99 0.54 33.85
C ILE A 306 12.51 0.29 34.19
N ILE A 307 11.62 1.00 33.51
CA ILE A 307 10.18 0.82 33.66
C ILE A 307 9.74 -0.60 33.24
N LEU A 308 8.86 -1.21 34.02
CA LEU A 308 8.33 -2.55 33.76
C LEU A 308 7.15 -2.53 32.78
N THR A 309 6.78 -3.70 32.27
CA THR A 309 5.70 -3.85 31.29
C THR A 309 4.31 -3.87 31.93
N TYR A 310 4.16 -4.44 33.13
CA TYR A 310 2.86 -4.71 33.73
C TYR A 310 2.67 -3.97 35.05
N PHE A 311 1.42 -3.61 35.36
CA PHE A 311 0.99 -3.23 36.71
C PHE A 311 0.89 -4.48 37.62
N ASP A 312 1.93 -5.32 37.64
CA ASP A 312 2.01 -6.55 38.45
C ASP A 312 3.47 -6.88 38.80
N HIS A 313 3.87 -6.65 40.06
CA HIS A 313 5.22 -6.94 40.55
C HIS A 313 5.60 -8.42 40.48
N ARG A 314 4.63 -9.34 40.36
CA ARG A 314 4.89 -10.78 40.16
C ARG A 314 5.32 -11.09 38.73
N ARG A 315 5.26 -10.12 37.81
CA ARG A 315 5.71 -10.21 36.42
C ARG A 315 6.77 -9.13 36.10
N PRO A 316 7.97 -9.19 36.71
CA PRO A 316 9.01 -8.17 36.56
C PRO A 316 9.70 -8.28 35.20
N ARG A 317 8.98 -7.90 34.13
CA ARG A 317 9.48 -7.88 32.76
C ARG A 317 9.54 -6.44 32.28
N PHE A 318 10.50 -6.14 31.42
CA PHE A 318 10.57 -4.89 30.68
C PHE A 318 10.82 -5.22 29.21
N ASP A 319 10.46 -4.29 28.34
CA ASP A 319 10.60 -4.40 26.89
C ASP A 319 10.89 -3.01 26.33
N PRO A 320 11.85 -2.87 25.38
CA PRO A 320 12.27 -1.56 24.93
C PRO A 320 11.16 -0.78 24.20
N ILE A 321 10.20 -1.45 23.57
CA ILE A 321 9.08 -0.78 22.91
C ILE A 321 8.07 -0.25 23.93
N VAL A 322 7.77 -1.05 24.97
CA VAL A 322 6.94 -0.61 26.10
C VAL A 322 7.57 0.60 26.80
N CYS A 323 8.89 0.58 26.96
CA CYS A 323 9.65 1.71 27.51
C CYS A 323 9.49 2.95 26.64
N VAL A 324 9.55 2.82 25.32
CA VAL A 324 9.39 3.97 24.40
C VAL A 324 7.99 4.55 24.46
N ASN A 325 6.94 3.71 24.51
CA ASN A 325 5.56 4.21 24.65
C ASN A 325 5.36 4.92 25.99
N THR A 326 5.93 4.39 27.07
CA THR A 326 5.90 5.04 28.39
C THR A 326 6.68 6.35 28.40
N LEU A 327 7.89 6.38 27.84
CA LEU A 327 8.66 7.62 27.69
C LEU A 327 7.88 8.65 26.86
N SER A 328 7.26 8.23 25.76
CA SER A 328 6.44 9.11 24.91
C SER A 328 5.30 9.76 25.68
N LEU A 329 4.61 9.00 26.53
CA LEU A 329 3.63 9.54 27.47
C LEU A 329 4.28 10.58 28.39
N PHE A 330 5.35 10.21 29.10
CA PHE A 330 5.99 11.10 30.08
C PHE A 330 6.47 12.40 29.44
N TYR A 331 7.11 12.34 28.27
CA TYR A 331 7.55 13.53 27.54
C TYR A 331 6.38 14.36 27.01
N SER A 332 5.27 13.75 26.58
CA SER A 332 4.07 14.49 26.14
C SER A 332 3.46 15.35 27.26
N TYR A 333 3.69 14.97 28.51
CA TYR A 333 3.24 15.68 29.71
C TYR A 333 4.35 16.49 30.40
N GLY A 334 5.56 16.57 29.82
CA GLY A 334 6.68 17.34 30.36
C GLY A 334 7.39 16.71 31.56
N ARG A 335 7.22 15.40 31.74
CA ARG A 335 7.71 14.60 32.88
C ARG A 335 8.81 13.60 32.49
N GLY A 336 9.37 13.70 31.28
CA GLY A 336 10.37 12.77 30.75
C GLY A 336 11.66 12.65 31.58
N ASN A 337 11.95 13.64 32.43
CA ASN A 337 13.07 13.63 33.39
C ASN A 337 12.91 12.60 34.52
N GLU A 338 11.73 12.04 34.73
CA GLU A 338 11.49 11.05 35.79
C GLU A 338 11.92 9.63 35.39
N LEU A 339 12.16 9.39 34.09
CA LEU A 339 12.54 8.09 33.52
C LEU A 339 13.89 8.13 32.79
N GLN A 340 14.87 8.89 33.30
CA GLN A 340 16.16 9.08 32.63
C GLN A 340 16.96 7.78 32.41
N LYS A 341 16.95 6.86 33.39
CA LYS A 341 17.62 5.56 33.23
C LYS A 341 16.96 4.69 32.17
N THR A 342 15.63 4.68 32.12
CA THR A 342 14.86 4.01 31.06
C THR A 342 15.21 4.60 29.70
N LEU A 343 15.30 5.93 29.59
CA LEU A 343 15.70 6.59 28.36
C LEU A 343 17.12 6.20 27.93
N GLN A 344 18.08 6.26 28.84
CA GLN A 344 19.46 5.87 28.53
C GLN A 344 19.51 4.44 27.98
N TRP A 345 18.77 3.52 28.58
CA TRP A 345 18.70 2.15 28.10
C TRP A 345 18.07 2.04 26.69
N VAL A 346 16.99 2.77 26.41
CA VAL A 346 16.41 2.83 25.05
C VAL A 346 17.42 3.36 24.02
N HIS A 347 18.23 4.37 24.37
CA HIS A 347 19.31 4.85 23.51
C HIS A 347 20.38 3.78 23.28
N GLU A 348 20.73 3.00 24.30
CA GLU A 348 21.68 1.88 24.17
C GLU A 348 21.13 0.77 23.28
N VAL A 349 19.83 0.45 23.38
CA VAL A 349 19.15 -0.50 22.49
C VAL A 349 19.24 -0.04 21.03
N LEU A 350 18.97 1.25 20.78
CA LEU A 350 19.08 1.82 19.44
C LEU A 350 20.53 1.81 18.93
N ARG A 351 21.47 2.30 19.74
CA ARG A 351 22.90 2.41 19.39
C ARG A 351 23.53 1.06 19.09
N ASN A 352 23.18 0.04 19.88
CA ASN A 352 23.74 -1.30 19.75
C ASN A 352 22.90 -2.19 18.82
N ARG A 353 21.86 -1.65 18.18
CA ARG A 353 20.95 -2.39 17.28
C ARG A 353 20.35 -3.65 17.92
N ALA A 354 20.07 -3.60 19.23
CA ALA A 354 19.56 -4.76 19.97
C ALA A 354 18.12 -5.14 19.59
N TYR A 355 17.46 -4.33 18.76
CA TYR A 355 16.08 -4.51 18.29
C TYR A 355 15.93 -5.30 16.98
N LEU A 356 17.04 -5.68 16.32
CA LEU A 356 17.01 -6.20 14.93
C LEU A 356 16.12 -7.43 14.73
N GLU A 357 16.02 -8.29 15.74
CA GLU A 357 15.20 -9.53 15.71
C GLU A 357 13.81 -9.34 16.34
N GLY A 358 13.36 -8.08 16.48
CA GLY A 358 12.21 -7.72 17.30
C GLY A 358 12.50 -7.84 18.79
N THR A 359 11.46 -7.96 19.60
CA THR A 359 11.57 -8.07 21.07
C THR A 359 10.81 -9.29 21.57
N ARG A 360 10.60 -9.41 22.89
CA ARG A 360 9.77 -10.49 23.44
C ARG A 360 8.32 -10.41 22.94
N TYR A 361 7.80 -9.20 22.79
CA TYR A 361 6.38 -8.96 22.50
C TYR A 361 6.12 -8.43 21.09
N TYR A 362 7.14 -7.92 20.41
CA TYR A 362 7.01 -7.35 19.08
C TYR A 362 7.80 -8.17 18.06
N GLU A 363 7.17 -8.39 16.91
CA GLU A 363 7.69 -9.31 15.89
C GLU A 363 8.84 -8.71 15.07
N THR A 364 8.75 -7.43 14.73
CA THR A 364 9.66 -6.81 13.76
C THR A 364 10.49 -5.68 14.36
N PRO A 365 11.71 -5.43 13.84
CA PRO A 365 12.50 -4.27 14.23
C PRO A 365 11.78 -2.96 13.90
N GLU A 366 10.94 -2.94 12.87
CA GLU A 366 10.12 -1.77 12.51
C GLU A 366 9.17 -1.37 13.61
N CYS A 367 8.72 -2.26 14.50
CA CYS A 367 7.95 -1.84 15.66
C CYS A 367 8.80 -0.92 16.54
N PHE A 368 10.02 -1.32 16.90
CA PHE A 368 10.92 -0.45 17.67
C PHE A 368 11.25 0.82 16.91
N LEU A 369 11.55 0.75 15.62
CA LEU A 369 11.90 1.93 14.81
C LEU A 369 10.70 2.82 14.50
N PHE A 370 9.50 2.30 14.43
CA PHE A 370 8.29 3.11 14.36
C PHE A 370 8.16 4.01 15.58
N PHE A 371 8.57 3.48 16.73
CA PHE A 371 8.58 4.22 17.99
C PHE A 371 9.90 4.99 18.27
N THR A 372 11.03 4.67 17.61
CA THR A 372 12.38 5.24 17.92
C THR A 372 13.21 5.76 16.74
N THR A 373 12.87 5.37 15.52
CA THR A 373 13.34 5.76 14.16
C THR A 373 14.73 5.28 13.66
N SER A 374 14.72 4.41 12.62
CA SER A 374 15.81 4.04 11.69
C SER A 374 15.21 3.18 10.54
N PRO A 375 15.78 3.07 9.31
CA PRO A 375 15.14 2.37 8.19
C PRO A 375 15.90 1.12 7.67
N GLU A 376 15.70 -0.05 8.27
CA GLU A 376 16.04 -1.35 7.65
C GLU A 376 15.01 -2.42 8.05
N GLY A 377 14.49 -3.20 7.08
CA GLY A 377 13.75 -4.44 7.36
C GLY A 377 12.71 -4.88 6.31
N LYS A 378 11.90 -5.87 6.68
CA LYS A 378 11.14 -6.79 5.80
C LYS A 378 10.15 -6.09 4.86
N LYS A 379 9.81 -6.77 3.75
CA LYS A 379 8.93 -6.28 2.67
C LYS A 379 7.44 -6.61 2.89
N ASP A 380 6.91 -6.45 4.09
CA ASP A 380 5.45 -6.47 4.29
C ASP A 380 4.90 -5.04 4.37
N ALA A 381 3.59 -4.89 4.11
CA ALA A 381 2.96 -3.58 3.99
C ALA A 381 3.02 -2.75 5.29
N LEU A 382 3.00 -3.42 6.46
CA LEU A 382 3.06 -2.74 7.76
C LEU A 382 4.45 -2.15 7.97
N ALA A 383 5.50 -2.95 7.76
CA ALA A 383 6.89 -2.52 7.87
C ALA A 383 7.20 -1.36 6.91
N LEU A 384 6.77 -1.45 5.65
CA LEU A 384 6.91 -0.37 4.66
C LEU A 384 6.20 0.91 5.11
N ALA A 385 4.94 0.80 5.55
CA ALA A 385 4.17 1.95 6.02
C ALA A 385 4.82 2.62 7.23
N MET A 386 5.25 1.83 8.21
CA MET A 386 5.95 2.33 9.40
C MET A 386 7.25 3.07 9.01
N ARG A 387 8.06 2.49 8.13
CA ARG A 387 9.32 3.09 7.68
C ARG A 387 9.11 4.40 6.92
N ILE A 388 8.07 4.48 6.07
CA ILE A 388 7.69 5.74 5.39
C ILE A 388 7.27 6.80 6.41
N ILE A 389 6.40 6.46 7.38
CA ILE A 389 5.93 7.41 8.40
C ILE A 389 7.10 7.94 9.24
N VAL A 390 8.01 7.05 9.64
CA VAL A 390 9.22 7.38 10.39
C VAL A 390 10.15 8.30 9.60
N THR A 391 10.42 7.95 8.35
CA THR A 391 11.34 8.73 7.51
C THR A 391 10.75 10.11 7.22
N ASP A 392 9.46 10.23 6.90
CA ASP A 392 8.79 11.53 6.79
C ASP A 392 8.91 12.35 8.08
N PHE A 393 8.74 11.71 9.24
CA PHE A 393 8.86 12.40 10.53
C PHE A 393 10.24 13.03 10.76
N VAL A 394 11.31 12.38 10.32
CA VAL A 394 12.69 12.91 10.41
C VAL A 394 13.11 13.72 9.17
N GLY A 395 12.17 14.04 8.27
CA GLY A 395 12.43 14.85 7.08
C GLY A 395 13.11 14.11 5.92
N ILE A 396 13.10 12.77 5.93
CA ILE A 396 13.66 11.91 4.87
C ILE A 396 12.51 11.39 3.99
N ARG A 397 12.56 11.67 2.69
CA ARG A 397 11.55 11.22 1.73
C ARG A 397 11.86 9.81 1.23
N ASN A 398 10.97 8.85 1.49
CA ASN A 398 11.19 7.43 1.17
C ASN A 398 10.33 6.94 0.00
N GLU A 399 10.71 7.37 -1.21
CA GLU A 399 10.05 6.96 -2.46
C GLU A 399 10.22 5.49 -2.80
N VAL A 400 11.31 4.86 -2.34
CA VAL A 400 11.60 3.44 -2.61
C VAL A 400 10.54 2.57 -1.95
N ASP A 401 10.25 2.81 -0.68
CA ASP A 401 9.24 2.04 0.04
C ASP A 401 7.83 2.39 -0.41
N LEU A 402 7.57 3.64 -0.78
CA LEU A 402 6.27 4.02 -1.34
C LEU A 402 5.96 3.22 -2.61
N ARG A 403 6.94 3.09 -3.53
CA ARG A 403 6.81 2.27 -4.74
C ARG A 403 6.63 0.78 -4.43
N ALA A 404 7.18 0.29 -3.33
CA ALA A 404 6.97 -1.08 -2.88
C ALA A 404 5.61 -1.27 -2.18
N LEU A 405 5.10 -0.26 -1.48
CA LEU A 405 3.85 -0.31 -0.71
C LEU A 405 2.60 -0.26 -1.61
N LEU A 406 2.60 0.60 -2.63
CA LEU A 406 1.42 0.82 -3.48
C LEU A 406 0.93 -0.46 -4.19
N PRO A 407 1.80 -1.29 -4.80
CA PRO A 407 1.37 -2.55 -5.41
C PRO A 407 0.82 -3.57 -4.40
N LEU A 408 1.11 -3.41 -3.10
CA LEU A 408 0.65 -4.33 -2.05
C LEU A 408 -0.83 -4.15 -1.68
N GLN A 409 -1.51 -3.10 -2.15
CA GLN A 409 -2.94 -2.91 -1.90
C GLN A 409 -3.76 -4.01 -2.58
N CYS A 410 -4.69 -4.62 -1.83
CA CYS A 410 -5.57 -5.69 -2.25
C CYS A 410 -6.79 -5.16 -3.01
N GLU A 411 -7.54 -6.05 -3.68
CA GLU A 411 -8.69 -5.67 -4.51
C GLU A 411 -9.78 -4.92 -3.73
N ASP A 412 -10.04 -5.33 -2.48
CA ASP A 412 -11.00 -4.69 -1.58
C ASP A 412 -10.54 -3.33 -1.03
N GLY A 413 -9.36 -2.86 -1.43
CA GLY A 413 -8.77 -1.58 -1.03
C GLY A 413 -7.95 -1.64 0.26
N GLY A 414 -7.99 -2.73 1.02
CA GLY A 414 -7.13 -2.92 2.19
C GLY A 414 -5.70 -3.29 1.81
N TRP A 415 -4.81 -3.34 2.80
CA TRP A 415 -3.53 -4.05 2.69
C TRP A 415 -3.62 -5.36 3.45
N GLU A 416 -2.77 -6.34 3.10
CA GLU A 416 -2.70 -7.60 3.82
C GLU A 416 -2.32 -7.41 5.29
N ILE A 417 -2.60 -8.43 6.09
CA ILE A 417 -2.28 -8.43 7.51
C ILE A 417 -0.76 -8.28 7.76
N GLY A 418 -0.40 -7.24 8.52
CA GLY A 418 0.92 -7.10 9.14
C GLY A 418 0.93 -7.70 10.54
N TRP A 419 2.00 -8.44 10.85
CA TRP A 419 2.21 -9.13 12.12
C TRP A 419 3.03 -8.24 13.05
N MET A 420 2.37 -7.57 13.99
CA MET A 420 3.00 -6.57 14.85
C MET A 420 3.53 -7.18 16.14
N TYR A 421 2.77 -8.10 16.74
CA TYR A 421 3.07 -8.66 18.06
C TYR A 421 3.32 -10.16 17.99
N LYS A 422 3.88 -10.69 19.08
CA LYS A 422 3.94 -12.12 19.36
C LYS A 422 3.76 -12.40 20.85
N TYR A 423 3.16 -13.54 21.17
CA TYR A 423 3.14 -14.05 22.53
C TYR A 423 4.55 -14.48 22.96
N GLY A 424 5.14 -13.80 23.94
CA GLY A 424 6.53 -14.08 24.34
C GLY A 424 6.82 -15.48 24.90
N SER A 425 5.81 -16.30 25.18
CA SER A 425 6.00 -17.71 25.60
C SER A 425 5.87 -18.71 24.46
N SER A 426 4.95 -18.49 23.52
CA SER A 426 4.63 -19.44 22.44
C SER A 426 5.15 -19.02 21.07
N GLY A 427 5.50 -17.74 20.89
CA GLY A 427 5.87 -17.16 19.59
C GLY A 427 4.70 -16.98 18.62
N ILE A 428 3.47 -17.30 19.03
CA ILE A 428 2.26 -17.09 18.22
C ILE A 428 2.18 -15.60 17.87
N ARG A 429 2.06 -15.28 16.59
CA ARG A 429 2.03 -13.90 16.09
C ARG A 429 0.62 -13.36 16.13
N ILE A 430 0.50 -12.04 16.34
CA ILE A 430 -0.76 -11.31 16.32
C ILE A 430 -0.62 -10.20 15.28
N GLY A 431 -1.53 -10.19 14.32
CA GLY A 431 -1.58 -9.18 13.27
C GLY A 431 -2.93 -8.48 13.21
N ASN A 432 -2.94 -7.30 12.60
CA ASN A 432 -4.17 -6.55 12.40
C ASN A 432 -4.18 -5.90 11.01
N ARG A 433 -5.13 -6.35 10.18
CA ARG A 433 -5.30 -5.87 8.81
C ARG A 433 -5.81 -4.43 8.75
N GLY A 434 -6.70 -4.06 9.67
CA GLY A 434 -7.21 -2.69 9.81
C GLY A 434 -6.11 -1.69 10.15
N LEU A 435 -5.24 -2.03 11.11
CA LEU A 435 -4.08 -1.24 11.48
C LEU A 435 -3.10 -1.11 10.32
N THR A 436 -2.79 -2.21 9.65
CA THR A 436 -1.90 -2.19 8.48
C THR A 436 -2.43 -1.25 7.40
N THR A 437 -3.74 -1.31 7.12
CA THR A 437 -4.39 -0.42 6.17
C THR A 437 -4.38 1.04 6.64
N ALA A 438 -4.69 1.31 7.91
CA ALA A 438 -4.68 2.65 8.47
C ALA A 438 -3.28 3.31 8.39
N LEU A 439 -2.22 2.56 8.70
CA LEU A 439 -0.84 3.03 8.58
C LEU A 439 -0.41 3.18 7.12
N ALA A 440 -0.80 2.26 6.22
CA ALA A 440 -0.52 2.40 4.79
C ALA A 440 -1.14 3.68 4.21
N ILE A 441 -2.39 4.00 4.56
CA ILE A 441 -3.03 5.27 4.17
C ILE A 441 -2.22 6.45 4.69
N LYS A 442 -1.86 6.45 5.97
CA LYS A 442 -1.08 7.53 6.60
C LYS A 442 0.30 7.71 5.95
N ALA A 443 0.96 6.61 5.57
CA ALA A 443 2.22 6.63 4.84
C ALA A 443 2.06 7.27 3.45
N VAL A 444 1.03 6.91 2.70
CA VAL A 444 0.74 7.51 1.38
C VAL A 444 0.38 9.00 1.52
N GLU A 445 -0.35 9.38 2.58
CA GLU A 445 -0.69 10.78 2.89
C GLU A 445 0.55 11.62 3.20
N ALA A 446 1.46 11.10 4.03
CA ALA A 446 2.72 11.77 4.37
C ALA A 446 3.55 12.08 3.12
N MET A 447 3.63 11.14 2.18
CA MET A 447 4.37 11.32 0.94
C MET A 447 3.70 12.28 -0.05
N ARG A 448 2.38 12.48 0.05
CA ARG A 448 1.64 13.45 -0.80
C ARG A 448 1.70 14.87 -0.28
N ASN A 449 1.64 15.03 1.04
CA ASN A 449 1.63 16.32 1.73
C ASN A 449 2.74 16.31 2.78
N PRO A 450 3.99 16.59 2.39
CA PRO A 450 5.12 16.49 3.31
C PRO A 450 4.93 17.42 4.50
N SER A 451 5.27 16.90 5.67
CA SER A 451 5.24 17.66 6.91
C SER A 451 6.28 18.79 6.81
N ILE A 452 5.85 20.05 6.63
CA ILE A 452 6.75 21.21 6.66
C ILE A 452 7.24 21.39 8.10
N LEU A 453 8.32 20.73 8.48
CA LEU A 453 9.04 20.96 9.73
C LEU A 453 10.53 20.74 9.49
N MET A 454 11.21 21.85 9.18
CA MET A 454 12.63 22.20 9.45
C MET A 454 13.14 23.15 8.34
N SER A 455 12.58 24.37 8.26
CA SER A 455 13.15 25.45 7.46
C SER A 455 13.61 26.61 8.32
N HIS A 456 14.19 26.37 9.50
CA HIS A 456 14.86 27.41 10.30
C HIS A 456 16.27 26.91 10.70
N SER A 457 17.18 26.92 9.74
CA SER A 457 18.61 27.03 10.05
C SER A 457 18.90 28.51 10.33
N PRO A 458 19.52 28.89 11.46
CA PRO A 458 20.01 30.24 11.64
C PRO A 458 21.23 30.42 10.72
N SER A 459 21.09 31.21 9.66
CA SER A 459 22.24 31.69 8.89
C SER A 459 23.18 32.48 9.81
N PRO A 460 24.51 32.36 9.64
CA PRO A 460 25.46 33.13 10.42
C PRO A 460 25.31 34.61 10.07
N SER A 461 25.22 35.42 11.11
CA SER A 461 25.14 36.87 11.08
C SER A 461 26.26 37.48 10.23
N SER A 462 25.90 38.18 9.16
CA SER A 462 26.71 39.24 8.57
C SER A 462 26.16 40.59 9.02
N ASN A 463 26.99 41.30 9.80
CA ASN A 463 26.80 42.70 10.15
C ASN A 463 26.81 43.55 8.89
N ILE A 464 25.69 44.19 8.52
CA ILE A 464 25.71 45.45 7.74
C ILE A 464 24.58 46.38 8.22
N VAL A 465 25.02 47.44 8.90
CA VAL A 465 24.52 48.83 9.00
C VAL A 465 23.04 49.12 8.69
N ALA A 466 22.37 49.71 9.70
CA ALA A 466 21.02 50.25 9.64
C ALA A 466 20.91 51.58 8.87
N THR A 467 19.76 51.82 8.24
CA THR A 467 19.13 53.16 8.11
C THR A 467 17.60 53.00 7.86
N PRO A 468 16.74 53.96 8.29
CA PRO A 468 15.32 53.70 8.53
C PRO A 468 14.37 54.40 7.53
N SER A 469 13.33 53.70 7.08
CA SER A 469 12.00 54.23 6.67
C SER A 469 11.13 53.02 6.28
N SER A 470 9.80 52.94 6.36
CA SER A 470 8.71 53.79 6.84
C SER A 470 7.51 52.85 7.13
N LYS A 471 6.57 53.31 7.95
CA LYS A 471 5.40 52.56 8.43
C LYS A 471 4.39 52.28 7.31
N VAL A 472 3.87 51.05 7.23
CA VAL A 472 2.49 50.80 6.79
C VAL A 472 1.87 49.73 7.70
N LYS A 473 0.79 50.12 8.38
CA LYS A 473 -0.09 49.23 9.16
C LYS A 473 -1.08 48.57 8.19
N SER A 474 -1.24 47.24 8.24
CA SER A 474 -2.49 46.60 7.84
C SER A 474 -2.92 45.59 8.90
N THR A 475 -4.05 45.89 9.52
CA THR A 475 -4.81 45.05 10.43
C THR A 475 -5.52 43.93 9.67
N ALA A 476 -5.30 42.68 10.04
CA ALA A 476 -6.22 41.59 9.73
C ALA A 476 -6.24 40.58 10.88
N ALA A 477 -7.45 40.29 11.36
CA ALA A 477 -7.75 39.53 12.55
C ALA A 477 -7.31 38.06 12.45
N THR A 478 -6.59 37.58 13.47
CA THR A 478 -6.22 36.17 13.62
C THR A 478 -7.32 35.40 14.35
N GLY A 479 -8.10 34.61 13.61
CA GLY A 479 -8.80 33.45 14.17
C GLY A 479 -7.78 32.35 14.45
N ARG A 480 -7.46 32.14 15.74
CA ARG A 480 -6.46 31.17 16.18
C ARG A 480 -7.07 29.77 16.24
N HIS A 481 -6.97 28.99 15.16
CA HIS A 481 -7.13 27.53 15.26
C HIS A 481 -5.95 26.97 16.05
N GLN A 482 -6.21 26.43 17.23
CA GLN A 482 -5.24 25.69 18.03
C GLN A 482 -4.86 24.40 17.29
N ARG A 483 -3.65 24.37 16.75
CA ARG A 483 -3.04 23.23 16.06
C ARG A 483 -2.86 22.08 17.07
N THR A 484 -3.43 20.93 16.76
CA THR A 484 -3.46 19.74 17.62
C THR A 484 -2.07 19.11 17.74
N LYS A 485 -1.54 18.97 18.97
CA LYS A 485 -0.33 18.18 19.21
C LYS A 485 -0.67 16.68 19.18
N SER A 486 0.04 15.91 18.36
CA SER A 486 -0.06 14.44 18.24
C SER A 486 1.10 13.76 18.97
N LEU A 487 1.08 12.44 19.14
CA LEU A 487 2.21 11.64 19.67
C LEU A 487 3.50 11.92 18.85
N ARG A 488 3.31 12.25 17.57
CA ARG A 488 4.29 12.84 16.62
C ARG A 488 5.02 14.06 17.18
N ASP A 489 4.33 14.99 17.84
CA ASP A 489 4.95 16.18 18.43
C ASP A 489 5.66 15.86 19.76
N SER A 490 5.26 14.77 20.42
CA SER A 490 5.81 14.30 21.69
C SER A 490 7.08 13.47 21.55
N LEU A 491 7.58 13.21 20.32
CA LEU A 491 8.82 12.44 20.07
C LEU A 491 10.00 13.31 19.62
N GLN A 492 9.81 14.62 19.44
CA GLN A 492 10.87 15.56 19.01
C GLN A 492 12.06 15.61 19.97
N TRP A 493 11.86 15.27 21.25
CA TRP A 493 12.89 15.34 22.30
C TRP A 493 14.01 14.30 22.14
N LEU A 494 13.78 13.19 21.43
CA LEU A 494 14.80 12.15 21.17
C LEU A 494 16.05 12.73 20.47
N TRP A 495 15.91 13.88 19.80
CA TRP A 495 16.96 14.51 19.00
C TRP A 495 17.66 15.69 19.67
N HIS A 496 17.19 16.14 20.84
CA HIS A 496 17.64 17.39 21.47
C HIS A 496 18.48 17.22 22.74
N VAL A 497 18.74 15.99 23.20
CA VAL A 497 19.59 15.74 24.38
C VAL A 497 21.06 15.65 23.96
N GLY A 498 21.65 16.81 23.67
CA GLY A 498 23.08 16.94 23.34
C GLY A 498 23.74 18.25 23.76
N LYS A 499 23.03 19.16 24.44
CA LYS A 499 23.60 20.44 24.89
C LYS A 499 23.04 20.88 26.26
N SER A 500 23.42 20.20 27.33
CA SER A 500 23.47 20.83 28.66
C SER A 500 24.29 20.01 29.65
N SER A 501 25.61 20.21 29.61
CA SER A 501 26.47 19.95 30.75
C SER A 501 27.44 21.13 30.84
N LYS A 502 27.12 22.11 31.70
CA LYS A 502 28.14 23.02 32.22
C LYS A 502 28.99 22.21 33.21
N PRO A 503 30.33 22.24 33.13
CA PRO A 503 31.17 21.62 34.14
C PRO A 503 31.05 22.39 35.45
N ILE A 504 31.03 21.64 36.55
CA ILE A 504 31.27 22.12 37.91
C ILE A 504 32.78 22.37 38.00
N GLU A 505 33.18 23.62 38.24
CA GLU A 505 34.54 23.95 38.71
C GLU A 505 34.56 23.97 40.24
N ALA A 506 35.75 23.66 40.77
CA ALA A 506 36.10 23.46 42.18
C ALA A 506 35.83 24.65 43.10
#